data_AF-A0A843I7J2-F1
#
_entry.id   AF-A0A843I7J2-F1
#
_cell.length_a   1.000
_cell.length_b   1.000
_cell.length_c   1.000
_cell.angle_alpha   90.00
_cell.angle_beta   90.00
_cell.angle_gamma   90.00
#
_symmetry.space_group_name_H-M   'P 1'
#
loop_
_entity.id
_entity.type
_entity.pdbx_description
1 polymer ?
#
loop_
_entity_poly.entity_id
_entity_poly.type
_entity_poly.pdbx_seq_one_letter_code
_entity_poly.pdbx_strand_id
1 'polypeptide(L)' 'MKKEFKEGTITITVDYDKCKGSGECVTACPVEIFELVDGKAVAKKISECIECCAC' A
#
# COMPACT_ATOMS: atom_id res chain seq x y z
N MET A 1 -11.56 -8.05 5.21
CA MET A 1 -12.12 -7.20 4.14
C MET A 1 -10.98 -6.80 3.24
N LYS A 2 -11.07 -7.04 1.93
CA LYS A 2 -10.02 -6.63 0.98
C LYS A 2 -10.29 -5.23 0.48
N LYS A 3 -9.33 -4.33 0.63
CA LYS A 3 -9.33 -3.00 0.02
C LYS A 3 -8.44 -3.03 -1.21
N GLU A 4 -8.94 -2.49 -2.29
CA GLU A 4 -8.24 -2.43 -3.56
C GLU A 4 -7.92 -0.97 -3.90
N PHE A 5 -6.68 -0.75 -4.34
CA PHE A 5 -6.12 0.52 -4.77
C PHE A 5 -5.66 0.35 -6.22
N LYS A 6 -6.21 1.13 -7.15
CA LYS A 6 -5.97 0.99 -8.59
C LYS A 6 -5.65 2.33 -9.22
N GLU A 7 -4.60 2.37 -10.01
CA GLU A 7 -4.26 3.50 -10.87
C GLU A 7 -3.44 2.98 -12.06
N GLY A 8 -3.87 3.30 -13.28
CA GLY A 8 -3.24 2.75 -14.49
C GLY A 8 -3.27 1.22 -14.53
N THR A 9 -2.10 0.60 -14.77
CA THR A 9 -1.92 -0.86 -14.81
C THR A 9 -1.58 -1.47 -13.45
N ILE A 10 -1.39 -0.65 -12.41
CA ILE A 10 -0.98 -1.11 -11.09
C ILE A 10 -2.22 -1.33 -10.22
N THR A 11 -2.28 -2.50 -9.60
CA THR A 11 -3.32 -2.87 -8.63
C THR A 11 -2.65 -3.34 -7.34
N ILE A 12 -2.95 -2.66 -6.23
CA ILE A 12 -2.49 -3.04 -4.89
C ILE A 12 -3.71 -3.46 -4.08
N THR A 13 -3.68 -4.68 -3.54
CA THR A 13 -4.75 -5.20 -2.67
C THR A 13 -4.23 -5.37 -1.26
N VAL A 14 -4.87 -4.71 -0.30
CA VAL A 14 -4.58 -4.85 1.13
C VAL A 14 -5.73 -5.59 1.79
N ASP A 15 -5.44 -6.73 2.40
CA ASP A 15 -6.42 -7.41 3.25
C ASP A 15 -6.45 -6.73 4.63
N TYR A 16 -7.51 -5.96 4.90
CA TYR A 16 -7.66 -5.20 6.13
C TYR A 16 -7.91 -6.08 7.37
N ASP A 17 -8.29 -7.36 7.21
CA ASP A 17 -8.39 -8.27 8.38
C ASP A 17 -6.99 -8.70 8.83
N LYS A 18 -6.07 -8.84 7.87
CA LYS A 18 -4.66 -9.22 8.09
C LYS A 18 -3.78 -8.01 8.40
N CYS A 19 -4.04 -6.86 7.79
CA CYS A 19 -3.31 -5.63 8.04
C CYS A 19 -3.44 -5.22 9.51
N LYS A 20 -2.35 -5.31 10.26
CA LYS A 20 -2.28 -4.89 11.68
C LYS A 20 -1.76 -3.47 11.86
N GLY A 21 -1.52 -2.74 10.77
CA GLY A 21 -1.01 -1.38 10.82
C GLY A 21 0.46 -1.29 11.27
N SER A 22 1.29 -2.30 10.98
CA SER A 22 2.71 -2.32 11.38
C SER A 22 3.53 -1.18 10.75
N GLY A 23 3.10 -0.67 9.60
CA GLY A 23 3.81 0.40 8.88
C GLY A 23 5.01 -0.10 8.07
N GLU A 24 5.28 -1.41 8.03
CA GLU A 24 6.42 -1.97 7.28
C GLU A 24 6.35 -1.63 5.79
N CYS A 25 5.16 -1.66 5.19
CA CYS A 25 4.96 -1.23 3.81
C CYS A 25 5.29 0.26 3.56
N VAL A 26 5.10 1.13 4.57
CA VAL A 26 5.46 2.56 4.48
C VAL A 26 6.97 2.69 4.47
N THR A 27 7.67 1.99 5.39
CA THR A 27 9.14 2.03 5.49
C THR A 27 9.82 1.35 4.30
N ALA A 28 9.27 0.25 3.79
CA ALA A 28 9.87 -0.54 2.72
C ALA A 28 9.70 0.11 1.33
N CYS A 29 8.76 1.03 1.17
CA CYS A 29 8.46 1.61 -0.13
C CYS A 29 9.48 2.69 -0.51
N PRO A 30 10.31 2.48 -1.56
CA PRO A 30 11.35 3.45 -1.94
C PRO A 30 10.80 4.73 -2.56
N VAL A 31 9.51 4.74 -2.94
CA VAL A 31 8.81 5.86 -3.57
C VAL A 31 7.60 6.32 -2.74
N GLU A 32 7.54 5.91 -1.46
CA GLU A 32 6.63 6.46 -0.44
C GLU A 32 5.15 6.55 -0.86
N ILE A 33 4.62 5.50 -1.51
CA ILE A 33 3.23 5.49 -2.00
C ILE A 33 2.20 5.09 -0.94
N PHE A 34 2.66 4.60 0.22
CA PHE A 34 1.82 4.09 1.30
C PHE A 34 1.75 5.07 2.48
N GLU A 35 0.58 5.15 3.10
CA GLU A 35 0.33 5.83 4.35
C GLU A 35 -0.41 4.91 5.33
N LEU A 36 -0.29 5.17 6.63
CA LEU A 36 -1.18 4.58 7.63
C LEU A 36 -2.33 5.54 7.94
N VAL A 37 -3.55 5.10 7.65
CA VAL A 37 -4.79 5.83 7.96
C VAL A 37 -5.66 4.93 8.83
N ASP A 38 -6.06 5.42 10.01
CA ASP A 38 -6.86 4.66 10.98
C ASP A 38 -6.28 3.27 11.31
N GLY A 39 -4.94 3.18 11.38
CA GLY A 39 -4.23 1.92 11.65
C GLY A 39 -4.24 0.92 10.49
N LYS A 40 -4.57 1.34 9.26
CA LYS A 40 -4.56 0.52 8.05
C LYS A 40 -3.70 1.14 6.96
N ALA A 41 -3.04 0.28 6.19
CA ALA A 41 -2.25 0.72 5.04
C ALA A 41 -3.15 1.20 3.91
N VAL A 42 -2.85 2.39 3.38
CA VAL A 42 -3.55 3.04 2.27
C VAL A 42 -2.52 3.42 1.21
N ALA A 43 -2.69 2.95 -0.03
CA ALA A 43 -1.86 3.37 -1.16
C ALA A 43 -2.47 4.63 -1.80
N LYS A 44 -1.72 5.74 -1.83
CA LYS A 44 -2.18 7.07 -2.29
C LYS A 44 -1.61 7.48 -3.65
N LYS A 45 -0.35 7.15 -3.92
CA LYS A 45 0.41 7.61 -5.10
C LYS A 45 0.77 6.43 -6.01
N ILE A 46 -0.24 5.66 -6.43
CA ILE A 46 -0.03 4.35 -7.05
C ILE A 46 0.67 4.50 -8.42
N SER A 47 0.44 5.62 -9.12
CA SER A 47 1.15 5.97 -10.36
C SER A 47 2.67 6.10 -10.21
N GLU A 48 3.19 6.30 -9.00
CA GLU A 48 4.63 6.36 -8.71
C GLU A 48 5.23 4.98 -8.39
N CYS A 49 4.40 3.93 -8.32
CA CYS A 49 4.86 2.57 -8.06
C CYS A 49 5.84 2.11 -9.15
N ILE A 50 7.04 1.70 -8.74
CA ILE A 50 8.10 1.18 -9.62
C ILE A 50 8.16 -0.35 -9.65
N GLU A 51 7.13 -1.03 -9.15
CA GLU A 51 7.00 -2.51 -9.16
C GLU A 51 8.18 -3.25 -8.47
N CYS A 52 8.77 -2.64 -7.44
CA CYS A 52 9.92 -3.22 -6.72
C CYS A 52 9.57 -4.40 -5.79
N CYS A 53 8.28 -4.57 -5.45
CA CYS A 53 7.78 -5.66 -4.59
C CYS A 53 8.43 -5.76 -3.19
N ALA A 54 8.89 -4.64 -2.62
CA ALA A 54 9.51 -4.60 -1.29
C ALA A 54 8.50 -4.61 -0.12
N CYS A 55 7.24 -4.22 -0.37
CA CYS A 55 6.18 -4.06 0.62
C CYS A 55 5.32 -5.31 0.85
#